data_AF-A0A1M6WYW6-F1
#
_entry.id   AF-A0A1M6WYW6-F1
#
_cell.length_a   1.000
_cell.length_b   1.000
_cell.length_c   1.000
_cell.angle_alpha   90.00
_cell.angle_beta   90.00
_cell.angle_gamma   90.00
#
_symmetry.space_group_name_H-M   'P 1'
#
loop_
_entity.id
_entity.type
_entity.pdbx_description
1 polymer ?
#
loop_
_entity_poly.entity_id
_entity_poly.type
_entity_poly.pdbx_seq_one_letter_code
_entity_poly.pdbx_strand_id
1 'polypeptide(L)'
;MISFKTKKFVLAAALATALGVAGCNLFNPTEDANIKSGDADAMTYEGYIKFRNNEYTLAADYFNQAIAADSTHSEAWYGLAKAKLNMQDLNTFELLKYVNISGGAERLALLDMEQSVVDKYEAGIDTVVTLLKEFIARDTTGRLDGKITYRTISESYMLLNMLQTLFVLRDATKLVVGCGMVDPNTGKYSCDVGAVLNTLKRNKDGESTAALHEVFSTCESNPETMSSVAGQAIPVFDEWLTDNSQTQVASTMCGVLADITEPSEDADAIDMSVNSIIAVTGKSTIMDDDGDGCYDEEIMDGMDNDGDGEVDEDLRDVNAEFSLDLATQTKNIAAGKTQTKDRVVYSSFGPNEKYMNVDIDRDGKLCTEENCGEWEYIYPSYAKRESNGQNYLLKFAKKIKFNPMGLPPEEFKALKKRVAQDYSGRIYNLKARQDSVGGCWVNYTEEQFRIWVNEWENF
;
A
#
# COMPACT_ATOMS: atom_id res chain seq x y z
N MET A 1 -26.32 13.17 18.23
CA MET A 1 -25.46 12.24 19.00
C MET A 1 -26.05 10.85 18.94
N ILE A 2 -25.70 10.08 17.91
CA ILE A 2 -26.05 8.66 17.84
C ILE A 2 -24.94 7.90 18.58
N SER A 3 -25.33 7.11 19.56
CA SER A 3 -24.46 6.44 20.53
C SER A 3 -23.42 5.52 19.87
N PHE A 4 -22.14 5.70 20.22
CA PHE A 4 -21.00 4.86 19.84
C PHE A 4 -21.14 3.38 20.25
N LYS A 5 -22.13 3.01 21.08
CA LYS A 5 -22.28 1.64 21.61
C LYS A 5 -22.91 0.66 20.60
N THR A 6 -23.65 1.14 19.60
CA THR A 6 -24.33 0.26 18.63
C THR A 6 -23.41 -0.25 17.52
N LYS A 7 -22.28 0.41 17.24
CA LYS A 7 -21.32 0.00 16.20
C LYS A 7 -20.54 -1.28 16.56
N LYS A 8 -20.32 -1.54 17.87
CA LYS A 8 -19.48 -2.68 18.35
C LYS A 8 -20.11 -4.06 18.15
N PHE A 9 -21.44 -4.15 18.11
CA PHE A 9 -22.16 -5.41 17.89
C PHE A 9 -22.32 -5.77 16.40
N VAL A 10 -22.14 -4.79 15.50
CA VAL A 10 -22.25 -4.98 14.05
C VAL A 10 -20.99 -5.64 13.48
N LEU A 11 -19.82 -5.46 14.11
CA LEU A 11 -18.53 -6.07 13.72
C LEU A 11 -18.57 -7.60 13.67
N ALA A 12 -18.95 -8.24 14.79
CA ALA A 12 -19.03 -9.70 14.87
C ALA A 12 -20.16 -10.25 13.98
N ALA A 13 -21.26 -9.50 13.83
CA ALA A 13 -22.37 -9.91 13.00
C ALA A 13 -22.06 -9.77 11.50
N ALA A 14 -21.42 -8.69 11.03
CA ALA A 14 -21.10 -8.47 9.62
C ALA A 14 -19.97 -9.39 9.13
N LEU A 15 -18.90 -9.61 9.92
CA LEU A 15 -17.89 -10.62 9.59
C LEU A 15 -18.43 -12.05 9.70
N ALA A 16 -19.23 -12.37 10.72
CA ALA A 16 -19.90 -13.67 10.78
C ALA A 16 -21.00 -13.83 9.72
N THR A 17 -21.47 -12.75 9.09
CA THR A 17 -22.42 -12.80 7.97
C THR A 17 -21.67 -12.85 6.63
N ALA A 18 -20.57 -12.15 6.42
CA ALA A 18 -19.74 -12.30 5.21
C ALA A 18 -19.07 -13.68 5.18
N LEU A 19 -18.48 -14.11 6.30
CA LEU A 19 -17.86 -15.43 6.45
C LEU A 19 -18.88 -16.55 6.75
N GLY A 20 -20.09 -16.21 7.24
CA GLY A 20 -21.19 -17.16 7.39
C GLY A 20 -22.06 -17.28 6.14
N VAL A 21 -22.05 -16.31 5.23
CA VAL A 21 -22.64 -16.43 3.89
C VAL A 21 -21.64 -17.15 2.97
N ALA A 22 -20.34 -16.86 3.07
CA ALA A 22 -19.28 -17.73 2.53
C ALA A 22 -19.19 -19.09 3.27
N GLY A 23 -19.74 -19.18 4.47
CA GLY A 23 -19.78 -20.38 5.31
C GLY A 23 -21.07 -21.20 5.21
N CYS A 24 -22.15 -20.67 4.62
CA CYS A 24 -23.46 -21.34 4.59
C CYS A 24 -24.17 -21.31 3.23
N ASN A 25 -23.87 -20.39 2.30
CA ASN A 25 -24.37 -20.42 0.91
C ASN A 25 -23.36 -20.97 -0.11
N LEU A 26 -22.15 -21.28 0.35
CA LEU A 26 -21.02 -21.83 -0.42
C LEU A 26 -21.05 -23.36 -0.57
N PHE A 27 -22.21 -23.98 -0.32
CA PHE A 27 -22.33 -25.41 0.07
C PHE A 27 -23.40 -26.21 -0.67
N ASN A 28 -23.90 -25.74 -1.82
CA ASN A 28 -24.75 -26.59 -2.65
C ASN A 28 -23.89 -27.23 -3.75
N PRO A 29 -23.63 -28.56 -3.72
CA PRO A 29 -22.98 -29.25 -4.83
C PRO A 29 -23.85 -29.10 -6.09
N THR A 30 -23.21 -29.12 -7.25
CA THR A 30 -23.89 -29.15 -8.54
C THR A 30 -24.98 -30.24 -8.53
N GLU A 31 -26.22 -29.85 -8.84
CA GLU A 31 -27.36 -30.78 -8.98
C GLU A 31 -27.29 -31.59 -10.29
N ASP A 32 -26.14 -31.60 -10.97
CA ASP A 32 -26.01 -32.20 -12.28
C ASP A 32 -25.99 -33.73 -12.13
N ALA A 33 -27.13 -34.35 -12.41
CA ALA A 33 -27.37 -35.77 -12.18
C ALA A 33 -26.65 -36.69 -13.19
N ASN A 34 -25.87 -36.14 -14.13
CA ASN A 34 -25.31 -36.85 -15.27
C ASN A 34 -23.77 -36.90 -15.25
N ILE A 35 -23.22 -37.35 -14.14
CA ILE A 35 -21.79 -37.45 -13.87
C ILE A 35 -21.19 -38.70 -14.56
N LYS A 36 -20.32 -38.51 -15.56
CA LYS A 36 -19.53 -39.61 -16.16
C LYS A 36 -18.19 -39.77 -15.43
N SER A 37 -17.76 -41.01 -15.16
CA SER A 37 -16.64 -41.36 -14.27
C SER A 37 -15.20 -41.00 -14.74
N GLY A 38 -15.05 -39.91 -15.49
CA GLY A 38 -13.76 -39.37 -15.92
C GLY A 38 -13.83 -37.91 -16.36
N ASP A 39 -14.97 -37.26 -16.12
CA ASP A 39 -15.23 -35.86 -16.44
C ASP A 39 -14.84 -34.98 -15.24
N ALA A 40 -14.43 -33.74 -15.50
CA ALA A 40 -14.02 -32.81 -14.45
C ALA A 40 -15.14 -32.60 -13.41
N ASP A 41 -16.40 -32.52 -13.86
CA ASP A 41 -17.57 -32.42 -12.97
C ASP A 41 -17.69 -33.60 -11.98
N ALA A 42 -17.33 -34.81 -12.42
CA ALA A 42 -17.35 -36.00 -11.57
C ALA A 42 -16.31 -35.96 -10.47
N MET A 43 -15.10 -35.57 -10.86
CA MET A 43 -13.97 -35.46 -9.96
C MET A 43 -14.20 -34.33 -8.97
N THR A 44 -14.75 -33.19 -9.40
CA THR A 44 -15.17 -32.09 -8.53
C THR A 44 -16.22 -32.53 -7.52
N TYR A 45 -17.25 -33.27 -7.95
CA TYR A 45 -18.29 -33.79 -7.08
C TYR A 45 -17.75 -34.74 -6.00
N GLU A 46 -16.90 -35.70 -6.39
CA GLU A 46 -16.21 -36.59 -5.44
C GLU A 46 -15.30 -35.78 -4.50
N GLY A 47 -14.60 -34.77 -5.01
CA GLY A 47 -13.84 -33.81 -4.21
C GLY A 47 -14.69 -33.16 -3.12
N TYR A 48 -15.91 -32.71 -3.44
CA TYR A 48 -16.83 -32.16 -2.45
C TYR A 48 -17.40 -33.20 -1.47
N ILE A 49 -17.62 -34.45 -1.88
CA ILE A 49 -17.97 -35.54 -0.95
C ILE A 49 -16.85 -35.72 0.07
N LYS A 50 -15.62 -35.85 -0.40
CA LYS A 50 -14.44 -36.00 0.45
C LYS A 50 -14.24 -34.81 1.37
N PHE A 51 -14.42 -33.61 0.85
CA PHE A 51 -14.35 -32.39 1.65
C PHE A 51 -15.38 -32.40 2.80
N ARG A 52 -16.64 -32.73 2.53
CA ARG A 52 -17.72 -32.79 3.55
C ARG A 52 -17.49 -33.85 4.61
N ASN A 53 -16.75 -34.91 4.29
CA ASN A 53 -16.35 -35.95 5.24
C ASN A 53 -15.10 -35.58 6.06
N ASN A 54 -14.56 -34.37 5.90
CA ASN A 54 -13.28 -33.93 6.45
C ASN A 54 -12.07 -34.74 5.93
N GLU A 55 -12.20 -35.39 4.77
CA GLU A 55 -11.13 -36.13 4.10
C GLU A 55 -10.33 -35.19 3.17
N TYR A 56 -9.76 -34.11 3.71
CA TYR A 56 -9.24 -32.98 2.92
C TYR A 56 -8.11 -33.33 1.96
N THR A 57 -7.22 -34.25 2.34
CA THR A 57 -6.16 -34.74 1.43
C THR A 57 -6.76 -35.42 0.19
N LEU A 58 -7.74 -36.31 0.39
CA LEU A 58 -8.42 -36.99 -0.71
C LEU A 58 -9.26 -36.01 -1.53
N ALA A 59 -9.88 -35.01 -0.89
CA ALA A 59 -10.59 -33.95 -1.59
C ALA A 59 -9.65 -33.18 -2.53
N ALA A 60 -8.47 -32.77 -2.05
CA ALA A 60 -7.46 -32.10 -2.85
C ALA A 60 -6.98 -32.97 -4.03
N ASP A 61 -6.82 -34.28 -3.83
CA ASP A 61 -6.44 -35.20 -4.90
C ASP A 61 -7.51 -35.26 -6.01
N TYR A 62 -8.79 -35.27 -5.64
CA TYR A 62 -9.89 -35.24 -6.60
C TYR A 62 -10.00 -33.90 -7.34
N PHE A 63 -9.85 -32.78 -6.65
CA PHE A 63 -9.84 -31.47 -7.31
C PHE A 63 -8.65 -31.31 -8.27
N ASN A 64 -7.46 -31.81 -7.91
CA ASN A 64 -6.33 -31.85 -8.83
C ASN A 64 -6.61 -32.70 -10.07
N GLN A 65 -7.25 -33.86 -9.90
CA GLN A 65 -7.67 -34.69 -11.03
C GLN A 65 -8.69 -33.96 -11.91
N ALA A 66 -9.65 -33.23 -11.31
CA ALA A 66 -10.61 -32.42 -12.04
C ALA A 66 -9.94 -31.31 -12.86
N ILE A 67 -8.98 -30.58 -12.27
CA ILE A 67 -8.18 -29.55 -12.96
C ILE A 67 -7.33 -30.16 -14.09
N ALA A 68 -6.78 -31.36 -13.88
CA ALA A 68 -6.02 -32.07 -14.91
C ALA A 68 -6.91 -32.55 -16.07
N ALA A 69 -8.17 -32.91 -15.78
CA ALA A 69 -9.16 -33.29 -16.78
C ALA A 69 -9.66 -32.06 -17.57
N ASP A 70 -9.98 -30.97 -16.87
CA ASP A 70 -10.35 -29.69 -17.44
C ASP A 70 -9.84 -28.52 -16.57
N SER A 71 -8.80 -27.86 -17.06
CA SER A 71 -8.18 -26.75 -16.33
C SER A 71 -9.00 -25.45 -16.37
N THR A 72 -10.09 -25.42 -17.14
CA THR A 72 -11.04 -24.30 -17.20
C THR A 72 -12.12 -24.38 -16.12
N HIS A 73 -12.22 -25.52 -15.41
CA HIS A 73 -13.28 -25.77 -14.45
C HIS A 73 -13.04 -25.03 -13.12
N SER A 74 -13.69 -23.87 -12.96
CA SER A 74 -13.44 -22.93 -11.85
C SER A 74 -13.75 -23.51 -10.46
N GLU A 75 -14.77 -24.37 -10.36
CA GLU A 75 -15.18 -25.01 -9.10
C GLU A 75 -14.09 -25.93 -8.53
N ALA A 76 -13.31 -26.61 -9.39
CA ALA A 76 -12.23 -27.47 -8.93
C ALA A 76 -11.04 -26.68 -8.38
N TRP A 77 -10.66 -25.58 -9.02
CA TRP A 77 -9.64 -24.68 -8.49
C TRP A 77 -10.03 -24.12 -7.12
N TYR A 78 -11.28 -23.65 -7.01
CA TYR A 78 -11.80 -23.14 -5.75
C TYR A 78 -11.91 -24.23 -4.67
N GLY A 79 -12.37 -25.42 -5.04
CA GLY A 79 -12.41 -26.60 -4.18
C GLY A 79 -11.03 -27.01 -3.69
N LEU A 80 -10.02 -26.98 -4.56
CA LEU A 80 -8.63 -27.28 -4.21
C LEU A 80 -8.10 -26.28 -3.18
N ALA A 81 -8.30 -24.98 -3.39
CA ALA A 81 -7.92 -23.95 -2.44
C ALA A 81 -8.57 -24.17 -1.06
N LYS A 82 -9.87 -24.49 -1.02
CA LYS A 82 -10.59 -24.84 0.22
C LYS A 82 -10.00 -26.08 0.89
N ALA A 83 -9.76 -27.15 0.14
CA ALA A 83 -9.20 -28.38 0.67
C ALA A 83 -7.81 -28.15 1.28
N LYS A 84 -6.94 -27.41 0.57
CA LYS A 84 -5.60 -27.06 1.05
C LYS A 84 -5.62 -26.20 2.31
N LEU A 85 -6.52 -25.22 2.40
CA LEU A 85 -6.69 -24.44 3.63
C LEU A 85 -7.05 -25.33 4.84
N ASN A 86 -7.96 -26.29 4.63
CA ASN A 86 -8.42 -27.18 5.70
C ASN A 86 -7.43 -28.29 6.05
N MET A 87 -6.58 -28.72 5.10
CA MET A 87 -5.48 -29.67 5.37
C MET A 87 -4.48 -29.12 6.40
N GLN A 88 -4.35 -27.80 6.47
CA GLN A 88 -3.44 -27.11 7.35
C GLN A 88 -4.03 -26.94 8.76
N ASP A 89 -5.26 -27.41 9.01
CA ASP A 89 -5.98 -27.23 10.26
C ASP A 89 -5.94 -25.74 10.70
N LEU A 90 -6.10 -24.86 9.71
CA LEU A 90 -6.14 -23.42 9.92
C LEU A 90 -7.57 -23.01 10.23
N ASN A 91 -7.76 -22.46 11.42
CA ASN A 91 -8.96 -21.75 11.73
C ASN A 91 -8.73 -20.27 11.40
N THR A 92 -9.08 -19.84 10.20
CA THR A 92 -8.98 -18.43 9.81
C THR A 92 -9.81 -17.51 10.72
N PHE A 93 -10.83 -18.03 11.42
CA PHE A 93 -11.55 -17.30 12.46
C PHE A 93 -10.78 -17.16 13.77
N GLU A 94 -9.82 -18.04 14.05
CA GLU A 94 -8.89 -17.83 15.17
C GLU A 94 -7.93 -16.68 14.89
N LEU A 95 -7.49 -16.52 13.63
CA LEU A 95 -6.68 -15.36 13.24
C LEU A 95 -7.38 -14.04 13.55
N LEU A 96 -8.70 -13.96 13.37
CA LEU A 96 -9.48 -12.78 13.75
C LEU A 96 -9.32 -12.41 15.22
N LYS A 97 -9.08 -13.36 16.13
CA LYS A 97 -8.81 -13.05 17.56
C LYS A 97 -7.50 -12.28 17.74
N TYR A 98 -6.57 -12.43 16.80
CA TYR A 98 -5.25 -11.80 16.84
C TYR A 98 -5.20 -10.45 16.11
N VAL A 99 -6.11 -10.22 15.16
CA VAL A 99 -6.25 -8.95 14.44
C VAL A 99 -7.31 -8.03 15.08
N ASN A 100 -8.27 -8.59 15.82
CA ASN A 100 -9.36 -7.80 16.38
C ASN A 100 -8.93 -7.03 17.64
N ILE A 101 -8.67 -5.73 17.48
CA ILE A 101 -8.33 -4.78 18.57
C ILE A 101 -9.57 -4.34 19.35
N SER A 102 -10.79 -4.78 18.98
CA SER A 102 -12.05 -4.36 19.60
C SER A 102 -12.29 -5.00 20.98
N GLY A 103 -11.49 -4.60 21.95
CA GLY A 103 -11.64 -4.99 23.36
C GLY A 103 -10.98 -4.06 24.37
N GLY A 104 -10.31 -2.98 23.91
CA GLY A 104 -9.32 -2.31 24.75
C GLY A 104 -8.08 -3.19 24.97
N ALA A 105 -7.86 -4.16 24.08
CA ALA A 105 -6.64 -4.95 24.05
C ALA A 105 -5.48 -4.01 23.76
N GLU A 106 -4.54 -3.99 24.69
CA GLU A 106 -3.39 -3.10 24.73
C GLU A 106 -2.28 -3.52 23.75
N ARG A 107 -2.41 -4.63 23.03
CA ARG A 107 -1.42 -5.08 22.05
C ARG A 107 -2.08 -5.80 20.88
N LEU A 108 -1.49 -5.67 19.68
CA LEU A 108 -1.83 -6.51 18.54
C LEU A 108 -1.41 -7.94 18.87
N ALA A 109 -2.36 -8.80 19.23
CA ALA A 109 -2.07 -10.14 19.73
C ALA A 109 -1.32 -11.03 18.70
N LEU A 110 -1.36 -10.66 17.42
CA LEU A 110 -0.52 -11.24 16.37
C LEU A 110 0.99 -11.14 16.70
N LEU A 111 1.44 -10.05 17.30
CA LEU A 111 2.86 -9.86 17.68
C LEU A 111 3.33 -10.82 18.77
N ASP A 112 2.40 -11.33 19.58
CA ASP A 112 2.66 -12.29 20.65
C ASP A 112 2.48 -13.74 20.20
N MET A 113 2.08 -13.96 18.96
CA MET A 113 1.88 -15.30 18.44
C MET A 113 3.21 -16.05 18.42
N GLU A 114 3.20 -17.27 18.96
CA GLU A 114 4.36 -18.17 18.94
C GLU A 114 4.81 -18.38 17.49
N GLN A 115 6.12 -18.40 17.25
CA GLN A 115 6.64 -18.53 15.88
C GLN A 115 6.14 -19.80 15.19
N SER A 116 6.08 -20.92 15.90
CA SER A 116 5.58 -22.19 15.36
C SER A 116 4.13 -22.10 14.87
N VAL A 117 3.32 -21.23 15.51
CA VAL A 117 1.94 -20.97 15.11
C VAL A 117 1.91 -20.06 13.89
N VAL A 118 2.74 -19.03 13.83
CA VAL A 118 2.87 -18.19 12.64
C VAL A 118 3.34 -18.99 11.44
N ASP A 119 4.42 -19.76 11.55
CA ASP A 119 4.96 -20.59 10.48
C ASP A 119 3.87 -21.53 9.91
N LYS A 120 3.03 -22.09 10.79
CA LYS A 120 1.90 -22.94 10.41
C LYS A 120 0.85 -22.16 9.60
N TYR A 121 0.46 -20.98 10.07
CA TYR A 121 -0.54 -20.15 9.39
C TYR A 121 -0.01 -19.59 8.07
N GLU A 122 1.21 -19.07 8.06
CA GLU A 122 1.90 -18.52 6.89
C GLU A 122 2.04 -19.56 5.79
N ALA A 123 2.61 -20.73 6.08
CA ALA A 123 2.74 -21.81 5.09
C ALA A 123 1.39 -22.25 4.50
N GLY A 124 0.33 -22.26 5.31
CA GLY A 124 -1.00 -22.60 4.84
C GLY A 124 -1.67 -21.49 4.03
N ILE A 125 -1.51 -20.23 4.41
CA ILE A 125 -1.97 -19.07 3.64
C ILE A 125 -1.22 -18.99 2.31
N ASP A 126 0.11 -19.09 2.31
CA ASP A 126 0.94 -19.04 1.10
C ASP A 126 0.54 -20.11 0.08
N THR A 127 0.29 -21.33 0.57
CA THR A 127 -0.19 -22.44 -0.27
C THR A 127 -1.51 -22.08 -0.95
N VAL A 128 -2.44 -21.46 -0.22
CA VAL A 128 -3.77 -21.10 -0.74
C VAL A 128 -3.69 -19.89 -1.65
N VAL A 129 -2.96 -18.84 -1.26
CA VAL A 129 -2.74 -17.62 -2.06
C VAL A 129 -2.08 -17.97 -3.39
N THR A 130 -1.07 -18.83 -3.40
CA THR A 130 -0.42 -19.31 -4.65
C THR A 130 -1.43 -19.94 -5.61
N LEU A 131 -2.34 -20.77 -5.11
CA LEU A 131 -3.40 -21.39 -5.92
C LEU A 131 -4.42 -20.36 -6.42
N LEU A 132 -4.80 -19.41 -5.55
CA LEU A 132 -5.74 -18.35 -5.91
C LEU A 132 -5.14 -17.37 -6.92
N LYS A 133 -3.84 -17.07 -6.89
CA LYS A 133 -3.16 -16.26 -7.91
C LYS A 133 -3.29 -16.89 -9.30
N GLU A 134 -3.04 -18.19 -9.43
CA GLU A 134 -3.23 -18.92 -10.69
C GLU A 134 -4.71 -18.93 -11.13
N PHE A 135 -5.65 -19.11 -10.18
CA PHE A 135 -7.09 -19.00 -10.47
C PHE A 135 -7.46 -17.62 -11.01
N ILE A 136 -7.03 -16.54 -10.34
CA ILE A 136 -7.35 -15.16 -10.71
C ILE A 136 -6.77 -14.82 -12.07
N ALA A 137 -5.50 -15.20 -12.33
CA ALA A 137 -4.87 -15.02 -13.63
C ALA A 137 -5.65 -15.72 -14.76
N ARG A 138 -6.22 -16.91 -14.49
CA ARG A 138 -7.06 -17.62 -15.46
C ARG A 138 -8.43 -16.97 -15.65
N ASP A 139 -9.10 -16.59 -14.56
CA ASP A 139 -10.43 -15.97 -14.62
C ASP A 139 -10.38 -14.65 -15.40
N THR A 140 -9.45 -13.77 -15.05
CA THR A 140 -9.27 -12.44 -15.65
C THR A 140 -8.86 -12.51 -17.13
N THR A 141 -8.29 -13.63 -17.58
CA THR A 141 -7.93 -13.87 -18.99
C THR A 141 -8.97 -14.71 -19.74
N GLY A 142 -10.14 -14.99 -19.14
CA GLY A 142 -11.22 -15.74 -19.77
C GLY A 142 -10.90 -17.22 -19.98
N ARG A 143 -9.97 -17.78 -19.21
CA ARG A 143 -9.53 -19.18 -19.27
C ARG A 143 -10.31 -20.11 -18.33
N LEU A 144 -11.28 -19.58 -17.59
CA LEU A 144 -12.20 -20.36 -16.75
C LEU A 144 -13.63 -20.34 -17.29
N ASP A 145 -14.44 -21.31 -16.86
CA ASP A 145 -15.85 -21.49 -17.24
C ASP A 145 -16.81 -20.44 -16.64
N GLY A 146 -16.32 -19.55 -15.76
CA GLY A 146 -17.07 -18.44 -15.17
C GLY A 146 -18.12 -18.83 -14.13
N LYS A 147 -18.19 -20.11 -13.72
CA LYS A 147 -19.12 -20.55 -12.66
C LYS A 147 -18.74 -19.93 -11.30
N ILE A 148 -17.45 -19.96 -10.97
CA ILE A 148 -16.83 -19.19 -9.90
C ILE A 148 -15.94 -18.15 -10.58
N THR A 149 -16.04 -16.90 -10.13
CA THR A 149 -15.25 -15.78 -10.68
C THR A 149 -14.36 -15.18 -9.61
N TYR A 150 -13.36 -14.39 -10.01
CA TYR A 150 -12.55 -13.61 -9.08
C TYR A 150 -13.43 -12.74 -8.17
N ARG A 151 -14.45 -12.11 -8.73
CA ARG A 151 -15.43 -11.32 -7.95
C ARG A 151 -16.10 -12.13 -6.85
N THR A 152 -16.31 -13.43 -7.04
CA THR A 152 -16.93 -14.31 -6.04
C THR A 152 -15.99 -14.61 -4.87
N ILE A 153 -14.68 -14.59 -5.09
CA ILE A 153 -13.67 -14.99 -4.10
C ILE A 153 -12.80 -13.84 -3.59
N SER A 154 -12.96 -12.63 -4.15
CA SER A 154 -12.08 -11.48 -3.92
C SER A 154 -12.00 -11.09 -2.44
N GLU A 155 -13.10 -11.18 -1.69
CA GLU A 155 -13.09 -10.88 -0.26
C GLU A 155 -12.22 -11.85 0.53
N SER A 156 -12.33 -13.14 0.23
CA SER A 156 -11.51 -14.18 0.87
C SER A 156 -10.05 -14.04 0.48
N TYR A 157 -9.77 -13.76 -0.79
CA TYR A 157 -8.42 -13.51 -1.28
C TYR A 157 -7.78 -12.29 -0.63
N MET A 158 -8.54 -11.18 -0.49
CA MET A 158 -8.08 -9.97 0.18
C MET A 158 -7.72 -10.25 1.65
N LEU A 159 -8.60 -10.94 2.38
CA LEU A 159 -8.33 -11.29 3.78
C LEU A 159 -7.07 -12.13 3.94
N LEU A 160 -6.83 -13.10 3.04
CA LEU A 160 -5.62 -13.90 3.05
C LEU A 160 -4.36 -13.06 2.78
N ASN A 161 -4.38 -12.16 1.80
CA ASN A 161 -3.26 -11.25 1.52
C ASN A 161 -3.04 -10.24 2.65
N MET A 162 -4.10 -9.75 3.31
CA MET A 162 -3.96 -8.92 4.50
C MET A 162 -3.31 -9.68 5.64
N LEU A 163 -3.68 -10.94 5.86
CA LEU A 163 -3.05 -11.78 6.88
C LEU A 163 -1.58 -12.07 6.55
N GLN A 164 -1.26 -12.34 5.29
CA GLN A 164 0.12 -12.48 4.81
C GLN A 164 0.91 -11.19 5.05
N THR A 165 0.34 -10.03 4.66
CA THR A 165 0.92 -8.70 4.94
C THR A 165 1.17 -8.52 6.43
N LEU A 166 0.21 -8.89 7.28
CA LEU A 166 0.35 -8.77 8.73
C LEU A 166 1.45 -9.69 9.29
N PHE A 167 1.70 -10.86 8.70
CA PHE A 167 2.82 -11.72 9.09
C PHE A 167 4.17 -11.13 8.66
N VAL A 168 4.26 -10.62 7.43
CA VAL A 168 5.44 -9.90 6.94
C VAL A 168 5.73 -8.68 7.83
N LEU A 169 4.70 -7.89 8.14
CA LEU A 169 4.81 -6.77 9.07
C LEU A 169 5.23 -7.23 10.47
N ARG A 170 4.67 -8.33 10.99
CA ARG A 170 5.07 -8.89 12.28
C ARG A 170 6.55 -9.22 12.28
N ASP A 171 7.05 -9.87 11.24
CA ASP A 171 8.45 -10.28 11.17
C ASP A 171 9.39 -9.08 11.07
N ALA A 172 8.98 -8.03 10.36
CA ALA A 172 9.64 -6.72 10.41
C ALA A 172 9.58 -6.08 11.82
N THR A 173 8.44 -6.16 12.52
CA THR A 173 8.25 -5.54 13.84
C THR A 173 9.03 -6.21 14.97
N LYS A 174 9.42 -7.49 14.85
CA LYS A 174 10.32 -8.14 15.83
C LYS A 174 11.67 -7.42 15.95
N LEU A 175 12.06 -6.67 14.92
CA LEU A 175 13.27 -5.86 14.89
C LEU A 175 13.05 -4.46 15.52
N VAL A 176 11.80 -4.10 15.86
CA VAL A 176 11.42 -2.75 16.33
C VAL A 176 11.33 -2.71 17.84
N VAL A 177 12.30 -2.02 18.45
CA VAL A 177 12.27 -1.62 19.86
C VAL A 177 11.23 -0.49 20.01
N GLY A 178 9.94 -0.81 20.09
CA GLY A 178 8.89 0.22 20.14
C GLY A 178 7.46 -0.28 20.22
N CYS A 179 7.12 -1.36 19.50
CA CYS A 179 5.79 -1.95 19.59
C CYS A 179 5.69 -2.85 20.83
N GLY A 180 5.27 -2.24 21.94
CA GLY A 180 5.29 -2.86 23.27
C GLY A 180 5.61 -1.89 24.40
N MET A 181 5.85 -0.60 24.11
CA MET A 181 6.04 0.41 25.14
C MET A 181 4.70 0.99 25.58
N VAL A 182 4.50 1.05 26.90
CA VAL A 182 3.39 1.79 27.52
C VAL A 182 3.79 3.26 27.52
N ASP A 183 3.04 4.10 26.81
CA ASP A 183 3.15 5.55 26.91
C ASP A 183 3.01 5.93 28.39
N PRO A 184 4.06 6.53 29.00
CA PRO A 184 4.08 6.82 30.42
C PRO A 184 3.03 7.86 30.83
N ASN A 185 2.52 8.67 29.90
CA ASN A 185 1.55 9.72 30.16
C ASN A 185 0.10 9.20 30.06
N THR A 186 -0.16 8.27 29.15
CA THR A 186 -1.53 7.76 28.91
C THR A 186 -1.77 6.38 29.50
N GLY A 187 -0.70 5.66 29.90
CA GLY A 187 -0.78 4.28 30.37
C GLY A 187 -1.22 3.30 29.27
N LYS A 188 -1.27 3.75 28.01
CA LYS A 188 -1.65 2.94 26.86
C LYS A 188 -0.40 2.49 26.14
N TYR A 189 -0.42 1.28 25.62
CA TYR A 189 0.62 0.84 24.70
C TYR A 189 0.54 1.64 23.40
N SER A 190 1.67 2.20 22.99
CA SER A 190 1.86 2.81 21.69
C SER A 190 2.65 1.84 20.82
N CYS A 191 2.12 1.47 19.66
CA CYS A 191 2.94 0.95 18.58
C CYS A 191 3.10 2.11 17.60
N ASP A 192 4.33 2.60 17.48
CA ASP A 192 4.65 3.64 16.51
C ASP A 192 4.62 3.01 15.12
N VAL A 193 3.50 3.18 14.42
CA VAL A 193 3.31 2.70 13.05
C VAL A 193 4.37 3.29 12.13
N GLY A 194 4.83 4.52 12.36
CA GLY A 194 5.93 5.12 11.61
C GLY A 194 7.23 4.35 11.83
N ALA A 195 7.55 3.97 13.07
CA ALA A 195 8.72 3.12 13.35
C ALA A 195 8.61 1.72 12.72
N VAL A 196 7.42 1.12 12.70
CA VAL A 196 7.18 -0.16 12.01
C VAL A 196 7.42 -0.04 10.52
N LEU A 197 6.81 0.96 9.88
CA LEU A 197 6.94 1.20 8.45
C LEU A 197 8.39 1.58 8.08
N ASN A 198 9.08 2.38 8.90
CA ASN A 198 10.50 2.67 8.74
C ASN A 198 11.40 1.43 8.83
N THR A 199 10.93 0.36 9.47
CA THR A 199 11.67 -0.89 9.52
C THR A 199 11.50 -1.70 8.23
N LEU A 200 10.44 -1.43 7.45
CA LEU A 200 10.27 -1.97 6.10
C LEU A 200 11.30 -1.40 5.13
N LYS A 201 11.80 -0.16 5.32
CA LYS A 201 12.94 0.39 4.56
C LYS A 201 14.17 -0.53 4.62
N ARG A 202 14.31 -1.30 5.70
CA ARG A 202 15.42 -2.25 5.90
C ARG A 202 15.17 -3.60 5.23
N ASN A 203 13.94 -3.87 4.81
CA ASN A 203 13.57 -5.11 4.13
C ASN A 203 13.71 -4.97 2.61
N LYS A 204 14.93 -5.25 2.11
CA LYS A 204 15.32 -5.00 0.72
C LYS A 204 14.88 -6.08 -0.27
N ASP A 205 14.17 -7.12 0.18
CA ASP A 205 13.73 -8.22 -0.68
C ASP A 205 12.38 -7.96 -1.36
N GLY A 206 11.72 -6.84 -1.06
CA GLY A 206 10.46 -6.42 -1.68
C GLY A 206 9.24 -7.23 -1.23
N GLU A 207 9.38 -8.15 -0.26
CA GLU A 207 8.26 -9.00 0.17
C GLU A 207 7.13 -8.16 0.79
N SER A 208 7.49 -7.14 1.56
CA SER A 208 6.54 -6.23 2.21
C SER A 208 5.77 -5.37 1.22
N THR A 209 6.45 -4.83 0.20
CA THR A 209 5.80 -4.02 -0.85
C THR A 209 4.94 -4.89 -1.75
N ALA A 210 5.39 -6.09 -2.10
CA ALA A 210 4.59 -7.06 -2.86
C ALA A 210 3.30 -7.49 -2.13
N ALA A 211 3.38 -7.73 -0.82
CA ALA A 211 2.19 -8.07 -0.03
C ALA A 211 1.18 -6.90 0.01
N LEU A 212 1.67 -5.66 0.20
CA LEU A 212 0.84 -4.46 0.16
C LEU A 212 0.23 -4.22 -1.22
N HIS A 213 0.98 -4.45 -2.31
CA HIS A 213 0.48 -4.36 -3.68
C HIS A 213 -0.69 -5.29 -3.95
N GLU A 214 -0.64 -6.53 -3.47
CA GLU A 214 -1.74 -7.48 -3.63
C GLU A 214 -3.01 -7.03 -2.89
N VAL A 215 -2.85 -6.43 -1.70
CA VAL A 215 -3.96 -5.84 -0.94
C VAL A 215 -4.56 -4.67 -1.72
N PHE A 216 -3.73 -3.74 -2.20
CA PHE A 216 -4.20 -2.55 -2.91
C PHE A 216 -4.79 -2.88 -4.29
N SER A 217 -4.20 -3.79 -5.05
CA SER A 217 -4.74 -4.28 -6.33
C SER A 217 -6.09 -4.98 -6.15
N THR A 218 -6.23 -5.76 -5.09
CA THR A 218 -7.50 -6.40 -4.76
C THR A 218 -8.55 -5.37 -4.35
N CYS A 219 -8.15 -4.36 -3.59
CA CYS A 219 -9.03 -3.24 -3.25
C CYS A 219 -9.46 -2.45 -4.49
N GLU A 220 -8.56 -2.15 -5.42
CA GLU A 220 -8.89 -1.42 -6.66
C GLU A 220 -9.98 -2.17 -7.44
N SER A 221 -9.84 -3.49 -7.54
CA SER A 221 -10.76 -4.39 -8.22
C SER A 221 -12.09 -4.59 -7.45
N ASN A 222 -12.08 -4.46 -6.13
CA ASN A 222 -13.22 -4.73 -5.23
C ASN A 222 -13.33 -3.67 -4.10
N PRO A 223 -13.55 -2.39 -4.43
CA PRO A 223 -13.49 -1.27 -3.49
C PRO A 223 -14.56 -1.30 -2.38
N GLU A 224 -15.72 -1.90 -2.66
CA GLU A 224 -16.79 -2.09 -1.66
C GLU A 224 -16.33 -2.97 -0.50
N THR A 225 -15.57 -4.01 -0.81
CA THR A 225 -15.03 -4.95 0.18
C THR A 225 -13.98 -4.25 1.05
N MET A 226 -13.08 -3.45 0.47
CA MET A 226 -12.10 -2.71 1.25
C MET A 226 -12.75 -1.68 2.16
N SER A 227 -13.78 -0.95 1.71
CA SER A 227 -14.48 0.01 2.56
C SER A 227 -15.08 -0.67 3.81
N SER A 228 -15.50 -1.94 3.69
CA SER A 228 -15.99 -2.74 4.82
C SER A 228 -14.89 -3.23 5.76
N VAL A 229 -13.68 -3.50 5.25
CA VAL A 229 -12.56 -4.07 6.01
C VAL A 229 -11.61 -2.99 6.57
N ALA A 230 -11.31 -1.95 5.79
CA ALA A 230 -10.39 -0.86 6.11
C ALA A 230 -10.84 -0.04 7.32
N GLY A 231 -12.13 0.34 7.39
CA GLY A 231 -12.70 1.04 8.55
C GLY A 231 -12.70 0.21 9.85
N GLN A 232 -12.27 -1.06 9.80
CA GLN A 232 -12.33 -2.01 10.93
C GLN A 232 -10.99 -2.61 11.32
N ALA A 233 -10.06 -2.82 10.37
CA ALA A 233 -8.77 -3.48 10.59
C ALA A 233 -7.59 -2.51 10.77
N ILE A 234 -7.61 -1.35 10.12
CA ILE A 234 -6.50 -0.39 10.14
C ILE A 234 -7.12 1.02 10.28
N PRO A 235 -7.18 1.57 11.50
CA PRO A 235 -7.81 2.87 11.77
C PRO A 235 -7.30 4.03 10.90
N VAL A 236 -6.06 3.95 10.40
CA VAL A 236 -5.47 4.95 9.50
C VAL A 236 -6.27 5.07 8.19
N PHE A 237 -6.83 3.97 7.67
CA PHE A 237 -7.67 4.02 6.46
C PHE A 237 -9.11 4.47 6.75
N ASP A 238 -9.58 4.45 8.00
CA ASP A 238 -10.93 4.91 8.38
C ASP A 238 -11.05 6.44 8.20
N GLU A 239 -10.01 7.19 8.55
CA GLU A 239 -9.97 8.66 8.37
C GLU A 239 -10.04 9.07 6.88
N TRP A 240 -9.51 8.21 6.00
CA TRP A 240 -9.42 8.43 4.57
C TRP A 240 -10.68 8.07 3.78
N LEU A 241 -11.50 7.15 4.30
CA LEU A 241 -12.56 6.48 3.55
C LEU A 241 -13.98 6.91 4.00
N THR A 242 -14.15 7.99 4.76
CA THR A 242 -15.48 8.38 5.26
C THR A 242 -16.36 9.15 4.26
N ASP A 243 -17.64 8.74 4.23
CA ASP A 243 -18.85 9.27 3.55
C ASP A 243 -19.06 9.07 2.02
N ASN A 244 -20.24 8.53 1.69
CA ASN A 244 -21.06 8.35 0.46
C ASN A 244 -20.50 8.45 -0.99
N SER A 245 -19.28 8.94 -1.24
CA SER A 245 -18.54 8.86 -2.52
C SER A 245 -17.54 7.67 -2.56
N GLN A 246 -17.70 6.73 -1.63
CA GLN A 246 -16.67 5.82 -1.13
C GLN A 246 -16.10 4.84 -2.16
N THR A 247 -16.90 4.27 -3.04
CA THR A 247 -16.41 3.21 -3.94
C THR A 247 -15.39 3.73 -4.96
N GLN A 248 -15.66 4.89 -5.56
CA GLN A 248 -14.79 5.44 -6.60
C GLN A 248 -13.52 6.07 -5.99
N VAL A 249 -13.64 6.75 -4.85
CA VAL A 249 -12.49 7.30 -4.12
C VAL A 249 -11.60 6.17 -3.57
N ALA A 250 -12.20 5.14 -2.97
CA ALA A 250 -11.46 3.97 -2.49
C ALA A 250 -10.77 3.23 -3.63
N SER A 251 -11.47 2.97 -4.74
CA SER A 251 -10.88 2.33 -5.93
C SER A 251 -9.72 3.15 -6.48
N THR A 252 -9.90 4.46 -6.60
CA THR A 252 -8.84 5.37 -7.07
C THR A 252 -7.63 5.32 -6.16
N MET A 253 -7.82 5.45 -4.85
CA MET A 253 -6.72 5.46 -3.89
C MET A 253 -6.00 4.11 -3.82
N CYS A 254 -6.76 3.02 -3.84
CA CYS A 254 -6.19 1.68 -3.90
C CYS A 254 -5.44 1.45 -5.21
N GLY A 255 -5.92 1.99 -6.33
CA GLY A 255 -5.16 1.98 -7.58
C GLY A 255 -3.84 2.74 -7.45
N VAL A 256 -3.85 3.94 -6.87
CA VAL A 256 -2.63 4.74 -6.63
C VAL A 256 -1.65 3.99 -5.74
N LEU A 257 -2.13 3.41 -4.64
CA LEU A 257 -1.29 2.63 -3.74
C LEU A 257 -0.80 1.33 -4.38
N ALA A 258 -1.58 0.71 -5.26
CA ALA A 258 -1.14 -0.43 -6.05
C ALA A 258 -0.02 -0.04 -7.03
N ASP A 259 -0.16 1.09 -7.72
CA ASP A 259 0.86 1.62 -8.62
C ASP A 259 2.18 1.89 -7.86
N ILE A 260 2.09 2.52 -6.68
CA ILE A 260 3.24 2.83 -5.81
C ILE A 260 3.95 1.57 -5.30
N THR A 261 3.18 0.52 -4.98
CA THR A 261 3.72 -0.71 -4.39
C THR A 261 4.06 -1.77 -5.40
N GLU A 262 4.00 -1.45 -6.70
CA GLU A 262 4.30 -2.39 -7.79
C GLU A 262 5.62 -3.16 -7.48
N PRO A 263 5.59 -4.50 -7.50
CA PRO A 263 6.75 -5.29 -7.10
C PRO A 263 7.97 -4.95 -7.95
N SER A 264 9.08 -4.63 -7.28
CA SER A 264 10.37 -4.32 -7.91
C SER A 264 11.48 -5.14 -7.28
N GLU A 265 12.47 -5.54 -8.09
CA GLU A 265 13.74 -6.09 -7.59
C GLU A 265 14.76 -4.98 -7.30
N ASP A 266 14.45 -3.73 -7.67
CA ASP A 266 15.29 -2.57 -7.38
C ASP A 266 15.06 -2.12 -5.94
N ALA A 267 16.13 -2.18 -5.14
CA ALA A 267 16.11 -1.76 -3.75
C ALA A 267 15.71 -0.29 -3.57
N ASP A 268 16.01 0.58 -4.54
CA ASP A 268 15.66 2.00 -4.46
C ASP A 268 14.16 2.18 -4.69
N ALA A 269 13.60 1.49 -5.70
CA ALA A 269 12.16 1.51 -5.95
C ALA A 269 11.39 0.97 -4.73
N ILE A 270 11.88 -0.08 -4.07
CA ILE A 270 11.29 -0.59 -2.83
C ILE A 270 11.32 0.49 -1.72
N ASP A 271 12.43 1.19 -1.55
CA ASP A 271 12.58 2.24 -0.54
C ASP A 271 11.61 3.41 -0.80
N MET A 272 11.51 3.86 -2.06
CA MET A 272 10.53 4.85 -2.50
C MET A 272 9.08 4.41 -2.25
N SER A 273 8.73 3.16 -2.55
CA SER A 273 7.39 2.62 -2.26
C SER A 273 7.09 2.68 -0.76
N VAL A 274 8.06 2.32 0.09
CA VAL A 274 7.90 2.36 1.55
C VAL A 274 7.76 3.81 2.04
N ASN A 275 8.58 4.74 1.53
CA ASN A 275 8.45 6.18 1.80
C ASN A 275 7.05 6.70 1.48
N SER A 276 6.56 6.34 0.31
CA SER A 276 5.22 6.71 -0.15
C SER A 276 4.13 6.18 0.78
N ILE A 277 4.24 4.93 1.24
CA ILE A 277 3.31 4.35 2.22
C ILE A 277 3.39 5.10 3.55
N ILE A 278 4.60 5.41 4.03
CA ILE A 278 4.82 6.16 5.28
C ILE A 278 4.14 7.53 5.19
N ALA A 279 4.35 8.25 4.09
CA ALA A 279 3.73 9.54 3.82
C ALA A 279 2.20 9.46 3.78
N VAL A 280 1.65 8.43 3.13
CA VAL A 280 0.21 8.13 3.11
C VAL A 280 -0.34 7.82 4.50
N THR A 281 0.46 7.27 5.40
CA THR A 281 -0.02 7.07 6.78
C THR A 281 0.11 8.32 7.67
N GLY A 282 0.58 9.44 7.11
CA GLY A 282 0.83 10.68 7.84
C GLY A 282 1.97 10.53 8.85
N LYS A 283 3.00 9.75 8.48
CA LYS A 283 4.17 9.41 9.31
C LYS A 283 5.50 9.71 8.62
N SER A 284 5.49 10.45 7.51
CA SER A 284 6.70 10.93 6.85
C SER A 284 7.56 11.71 7.84
N THR A 285 8.85 11.78 7.58
CA THR A 285 9.81 12.61 8.32
C THR A 285 10.21 13.77 7.44
N ILE A 286 10.50 14.93 8.03
CA ILE A 286 10.96 16.07 7.24
C ILE A 286 12.41 15.83 6.81
N MET A 287 12.62 15.35 5.59
CA MET A 287 13.90 14.86 5.11
C MET A 287 14.02 14.98 3.58
N ASP A 288 15.27 15.06 3.12
CA ASP A 288 15.73 15.04 1.73
C ASP A 288 16.20 13.60 1.43
N ASP A 289 15.30 12.70 1.03
CA ASP A 289 15.64 11.27 0.92
C ASP A 289 16.45 10.96 -0.37
N ASP A 290 16.41 11.86 -1.36
CA ASP A 290 16.98 11.65 -2.69
C ASP A 290 18.30 12.42 -2.96
N GLY A 291 18.66 13.37 -2.09
CA GLY A 291 19.90 14.13 -2.09
C GLY A 291 19.94 15.33 -3.03
N ASP A 292 18.80 15.85 -3.46
CA ASP A 292 18.68 17.02 -4.34
C ASP A 292 18.75 18.37 -3.56
N GLY A 293 18.61 18.29 -2.23
CA GLY A 293 18.72 19.38 -1.27
C GLY A 293 17.40 20.06 -0.95
N CYS A 294 16.30 19.69 -1.62
CA CYS A 294 14.95 20.10 -1.34
C CYS A 294 14.38 19.25 -0.19
N TYR A 295 13.30 19.71 0.44
CA TYR A 295 12.74 19.06 1.63
C TYR A 295 11.24 18.92 1.50
N ASP A 296 10.78 17.67 1.45
CA ASP A 296 9.37 17.29 1.33
C ASP A 296 8.60 18.14 0.28
N GLU A 297 9.20 18.40 -0.86
CA GLU A 297 8.63 19.17 -1.97
C GLU A 297 7.59 18.38 -2.75
N GLU A 298 7.67 17.05 -2.74
CA GLU A 298 6.78 16.19 -3.50
C GLU A 298 5.39 15.99 -2.87
N ILE A 299 4.43 15.74 -3.76
CA ILE A 299 3.06 15.30 -3.43
C ILE A 299 2.70 14.13 -4.31
N MET A 300 1.87 13.23 -3.78
CA MET A 300 1.48 11.99 -4.44
C MET A 300 0.54 12.25 -5.63
N ASP A 301 1.09 12.78 -6.72
CA ASP A 301 0.39 13.09 -7.95
C ASP A 301 1.07 12.48 -9.18
N GLY A 302 2.12 11.67 -9.00
CA GLY A 302 2.79 10.97 -10.10
C GLY A 302 3.46 11.92 -11.09
N MET A 303 3.85 13.12 -10.61
CA MET A 303 4.57 14.12 -11.38
C MET A 303 5.80 14.60 -10.61
N ASP A 304 6.79 15.06 -11.36
CA ASP A 304 7.99 15.74 -10.88
C ASP A 304 7.62 17.19 -10.51
N ASN A 305 7.45 17.48 -9.21
CA ASN A 305 6.94 18.76 -8.71
C ASN A 305 8.07 19.78 -8.52
N ASP A 306 9.32 19.35 -8.43
CA ASP A 306 10.47 20.24 -8.28
C ASP A 306 11.37 20.35 -9.52
N GLY A 307 11.26 19.41 -10.47
CA GLY A 307 11.91 19.43 -11.77
C GLY A 307 13.24 18.70 -11.83
N ASP A 308 13.51 17.81 -10.88
CA ASP A 308 14.78 17.12 -10.74
C ASP A 308 14.91 15.83 -11.59
N GLY A 309 13.80 15.36 -12.13
CA GLY A 309 13.68 14.17 -12.97
C GLY A 309 13.36 12.88 -12.21
N GLU A 310 13.03 12.98 -10.92
CA GLU A 310 12.41 11.96 -10.09
C GLU A 310 10.94 12.35 -9.82
N VAL A 311 10.19 11.39 -9.26
CA VAL A 311 8.74 11.51 -9.10
C VAL A 311 8.38 10.88 -7.77
N ASP A 312 7.69 11.66 -6.91
CA ASP A 312 7.12 11.21 -5.64
C ASP A 312 8.16 10.60 -4.65
N GLU A 313 9.41 11.06 -4.64
CA GLU A 313 10.49 10.53 -3.78
C GLU A 313 10.45 11.03 -2.32
N ASP A 314 10.10 12.31 -2.12
CA ASP A 314 10.09 13.00 -0.82
C ASP A 314 8.66 13.40 -0.42
N LEU A 315 7.80 12.39 -0.39
CA LEU A 315 6.37 12.62 -0.17
C LEU A 315 6.05 13.18 1.22
N ARG A 316 5.25 14.25 1.20
CA ARG A 316 4.66 14.86 2.39
C ARG A 316 3.59 14.00 3.05
N ASP A 317 3.39 14.25 4.34
CA ASP A 317 2.20 13.74 5.02
C ASP A 317 0.93 14.27 4.35
N VAL A 318 0.04 13.33 4.10
CA VAL A 318 -1.32 13.51 3.57
C VAL A 318 -2.25 14.38 4.40
N ASN A 319 -1.84 14.73 5.61
CA ASN A 319 -2.54 15.66 6.47
C ASN A 319 -2.30 17.13 6.06
N ALA A 320 -1.51 17.39 5.02
CA ALA A 320 -1.39 18.73 4.44
C ALA A 320 -2.72 19.23 3.86
N GLU A 321 -2.84 20.55 3.68
CA GLU A 321 -4.07 21.18 3.20
C GLU A 321 -4.23 20.94 1.70
N PHE A 322 -4.79 19.81 1.30
CA PHE A 322 -5.00 19.48 -0.11
C PHE A 322 -6.41 19.81 -0.61
N SER A 323 -6.52 20.22 -1.87
CA SER A 323 -7.80 20.32 -2.58
C SER A 323 -7.73 19.58 -3.90
N LEU A 324 -8.56 18.56 -4.08
CA LEU A 324 -8.63 17.76 -5.31
C LEU A 324 -9.49 18.43 -6.39
N ASP A 325 -9.05 18.38 -7.64
CA ASP A 325 -9.86 18.63 -8.83
C ASP A 325 -10.69 17.38 -9.17
N LEU A 326 -11.73 17.15 -8.37
CA LEU A 326 -12.62 15.99 -8.51
C LEU A 326 -13.27 15.91 -9.90
N ALA A 327 -13.49 17.06 -10.57
CA ALA A 327 -14.09 17.10 -11.89
C ALA A 327 -13.14 16.51 -12.95
N THR A 328 -11.87 16.92 -12.93
CA THR A 328 -10.84 16.37 -13.82
C THR A 328 -10.58 14.90 -13.51
N GLN A 329 -10.44 14.55 -12.24
CA GLN A 329 -10.25 13.17 -11.77
C GLN A 329 -11.40 12.26 -12.27
N THR A 330 -12.66 12.66 -12.04
CA THR A 330 -13.82 11.89 -12.49
C THR A 330 -13.82 11.71 -14.02
N LYS A 331 -13.44 12.74 -14.77
CA LYS A 331 -13.32 12.67 -16.23
C LYS A 331 -12.21 11.71 -16.68
N ASN A 332 -11.05 11.73 -16.03
CA ASN A 332 -9.94 10.82 -16.31
C ASN A 332 -10.32 9.36 -16.02
N ILE A 333 -10.94 9.10 -14.87
CA ILE A 333 -11.42 7.76 -14.50
C ILE A 333 -12.48 7.28 -15.50
N ALA A 334 -13.45 8.13 -15.87
CA ALA A 334 -14.46 7.79 -16.86
C ALA A 334 -13.87 7.50 -18.26
N ALA A 335 -12.68 8.04 -18.56
CA ALA A 335 -11.94 7.75 -19.78
C ALA A 335 -11.07 6.48 -19.68
N GLY A 336 -11.12 5.75 -18.56
CA GLY A 336 -10.34 4.54 -18.32
C GLY A 336 -8.85 4.79 -18.10
N LYS A 337 -8.47 6.00 -17.69
CA LYS A 337 -7.08 6.30 -17.35
C LYS A 337 -6.74 5.74 -15.96
N THR A 338 -5.58 5.11 -15.85
CA THR A 338 -5.17 4.34 -14.67
C THR A 338 -3.89 4.83 -14.03
N GLN A 339 -3.18 5.83 -14.57
CA GLN A 339 -1.95 6.31 -13.94
C GLN A 339 -2.26 7.17 -12.71
N THR A 340 -1.39 7.16 -11.69
CA THR A 340 -1.48 8.03 -10.50
C THR A 340 -1.83 9.46 -10.85
N LYS A 341 -1.12 10.06 -11.81
CA LYS A 341 -1.33 11.44 -12.29
C LYS A 341 -2.69 11.76 -12.91
N ASP A 342 -3.41 10.73 -13.32
CA ASP A 342 -4.76 10.83 -13.85
C ASP A 342 -5.80 10.58 -12.75
N ARG A 343 -5.43 9.75 -11.76
CA ARG A 343 -6.23 9.33 -10.61
C ARG A 343 -6.18 10.32 -9.45
N VAL A 344 -5.09 11.06 -9.26
CA VAL A 344 -4.95 12.09 -8.22
C VAL A 344 -4.61 13.39 -8.92
N VAL A 345 -5.53 14.35 -8.86
CA VAL A 345 -5.35 15.65 -9.50
C VAL A 345 -5.55 16.72 -8.45
N TYR A 346 -4.47 17.34 -8.00
CA TYR A 346 -4.56 18.45 -7.05
C TYR A 346 -4.89 19.76 -7.76
N SER A 347 -5.90 20.47 -7.25
CA SER A 347 -6.19 21.84 -7.64
C SER A 347 -5.31 22.85 -6.90
N SER A 348 -5.00 22.57 -5.64
CA SER A 348 -4.08 23.33 -4.79
C SER A 348 -3.66 22.48 -3.61
N PHE A 349 -2.57 22.89 -2.97
CA PHE A 349 -2.14 22.34 -1.69
C PHE A 349 -1.41 23.39 -0.85
N GLY A 350 -1.31 23.13 0.45
CA GLY A 350 -0.58 23.95 1.40
C GLY A 350 -0.05 23.12 2.57
N PRO A 351 0.88 23.68 3.35
CA PRO A 351 1.45 22.97 4.49
C PRO A 351 0.44 22.83 5.62
N ASN A 352 0.54 21.73 6.36
CA ASN A 352 -0.11 21.61 7.68
C ASN A 352 0.81 22.17 8.79
N GLU A 353 0.37 22.09 10.04
CA GLU A 353 1.13 22.53 11.23
C GLU A 353 2.58 21.99 11.27
N LYS A 354 2.81 20.76 10.80
CA LYS A 354 4.15 20.16 10.74
C LYS A 354 5.02 20.84 9.68
N TYR A 355 4.46 21.20 8.52
CA TYR A 355 5.19 21.76 7.38
C TYR A 355 5.19 23.30 7.32
N MET A 356 4.45 24.00 8.18
CA MET A 356 4.36 25.47 8.19
C MET A 356 5.73 26.17 8.32
N ASN A 357 6.71 25.53 8.96
CA ASN A 357 8.05 26.08 9.16
C ASN A 357 9.12 25.39 8.29
N VAL A 358 8.71 24.68 7.25
CA VAL A 358 9.64 24.13 6.26
C VAL A 358 9.92 25.19 5.21
N ASP A 359 11.21 25.41 4.98
CA ASP A 359 11.79 26.23 3.90
C ASP A 359 12.24 25.22 2.85
N ILE A 360 11.41 24.99 1.82
CA ILE A 360 11.58 23.86 0.89
C ILE A 360 12.91 24.00 0.16
N ASP A 361 13.19 25.20 -0.35
CA ASP A 361 14.36 25.46 -1.17
C ASP A 361 15.55 26.04 -0.41
N ARG A 362 15.41 26.19 0.92
CA ARG A 362 16.42 26.73 1.84
C ARG A 362 16.86 28.15 1.50
N ASP A 363 16.03 28.94 0.82
CA ASP A 363 16.33 30.33 0.47
C ASP A 363 16.13 31.33 1.64
N GLY A 364 15.74 30.82 2.80
CA GLY A 364 15.50 31.56 4.04
C GLY A 364 14.08 32.11 4.13
N LYS A 365 13.20 31.75 3.20
CA LYS A 365 11.78 32.08 3.26
C LYS A 365 11.01 30.89 3.80
N LEU A 366 10.05 31.19 4.65
CA LEU A 366 9.12 30.21 5.21
C LEU A 366 7.74 30.51 4.65
N CYS A 367 6.91 29.48 4.52
CA CYS A 367 5.49 29.70 4.32
C CYS A 367 4.91 30.36 5.56
N THR A 368 4.41 31.59 5.38
CA THR A 368 3.65 32.32 6.39
C THR A 368 2.22 32.44 5.89
N GLU A 369 1.24 32.67 6.78
CA GLU A 369 -0.17 32.84 6.40
C GLU A 369 -0.41 33.86 5.26
N GLU A 370 0.53 34.80 5.03
CA GLU A 370 0.47 35.81 3.98
C GLU A 370 1.26 35.46 2.70
N ASN A 371 2.14 34.46 2.72
CA ASN A 371 2.99 34.10 1.58
C ASN A 371 3.50 32.65 1.66
N CYS A 372 2.75 31.72 1.07
CA CYS A 372 3.13 30.31 0.91
C CYS A 372 3.53 29.97 -0.52
N GLY A 373 4.18 30.93 -1.19
CA GLY A 373 4.46 30.84 -2.62
C GLY A 373 5.22 29.59 -3.04
N GLU A 374 6.04 29.00 -2.17
CA GLU A 374 6.78 27.75 -2.44
C GLU A 374 5.84 26.58 -2.72
N TRP A 375 4.70 26.51 -2.05
CA TRP A 375 3.71 25.43 -2.18
C TRP A 375 2.74 25.61 -3.36
N GLU A 376 2.91 26.67 -4.15
CA GLU A 376 2.03 26.93 -5.28
C GLU A 376 2.64 26.42 -6.58
N TYR A 377 1.83 25.76 -7.41
CA TYR A 377 2.19 25.50 -8.80
C TYR A 377 2.55 26.79 -9.56
N ILE A 378 3.52 26.70 -10.47
CA ILE A 378 3.80 27.78 -11.44
C ILE A 378 2.55 28.11 -12.25
N TYR A 379 1.79 27.07 -12.62
CA TYR A 379 0.50 27.18 -13.29
C TYR A 379 -0.62 26.67 -12.37
N PRO A 380 -1.41 27.57 -11.74
CA PRO A 380 -2.34 27.17 -10.67
C PRO A 380 -3.41 26.14 -11.08
N SER A 381 -3.88 26.18 -12.31
CA SER A 381 -4.93 25.26 -12.79
C SER A 381 -4.35 24.11 -13.60
N TYR A 382 -4.89 22.89 -13.42
CA TYR A 382 -4.51 21.70 -14.19
C TYR A 382 -4.49 21.92 -15.71
N ALA A 383 -5.52 22.54 -16.28
CA ALA A 383 -5.58 22.83 -17.72
C ALA A 383 -4.43 23.71 -18.22
N LYS A 384 -3.90 24.60 -17.36
CA LYS A 384 -2.71 25.40 -17.70
C LYS A 384 -1.43 24.58 -17.60
N ARG A 385 -1.30 23.68 -16.61
CA ARG A 385 -0.15 22.76 -16.51
C ARG A 385 -0.05 21.90 -17.77
N GLU A 386 -1.14 21.30 -18.19
CA GLU A 386 -1.24 20.49 -19.41
C GLU A 386 -0.89 21.29 -20.68
N SER A 387 -1.47 22.48 -20.85
CA SER A 387 -1.20 23.33 -22.03
C SER A 387 0.19 23.96 -22.09
N ASN A 388 0.96 23.89 -20.99
CA ASN A 388 2.34 24.35 -20.92
C ASN A 388 3.35 23.19 -20.89
N GLY A 389 3.02 22.11 -21.60
CA GLY A 389 3.92 20.97 -21.76
C GLY A 389 3.99 20.08 -20.53
N GLN A 390 2.85 19.91 -19.82
CA GLN A 390 2.76 19.09 -18.61
C GLN A 390 3.72 19.59 -17.53
N ASN A 391 3.70 20.90 -17.28
CA ASN A 391 4.54 21.52 -16.27
C ASN A 391 3.83 21.53 -14.92
N TYR A 392 4.25 20.62 -14.03
CA TYR A 392 3.73 20.47 -12.66
C TYR A 392 4.64 21.09 -11.61
N LEU A 393 5.63 21.86 -12.05
CA LEU A 393 6.59 22.49 -11.16
C LEU A 393 5.93 23.46 -10.18
N LEU A 394 6.47 23.45 -8.97
CA LEU A 394 6.21 24.43 -7.94
C LEU A 394 7.01 25.70 -8.18
N LYS A 395 6.53 26.82 -7.61
CA LYS A 395 7.10 28.13 -7.90
C LYS A 395 8.54 28.26 -7.43
N PHE A 396 8.95 27.56 -6.37
CA PHE A 396 10.33 27.59 -5.88
C PHE A 396 11.28 27.02 -6.95
N ALA A 397 10.91 25.89 -7.53
CA ALA A 397 11.63 25.17 -8.56
C ALA A 397 11.89 25.97 -9.85
N LYS A 398 11.09 27.02 -10.12
CA LYS A 398 11.16 27.81 -11.35
C LYS A 398 12.57 28.31 -11.72
N LYS A 399 13.42 28.57 -10.73
CA LYS A 399 14.79 29.09 -10.93
C LYS A 399 15.87 28.06 -10.69
N ILE A 400 15.50 26.89 -10.19
CA ILE A 400 16.41 25.81 -9.89
C ILE A 400 16.82 25.14 -11.20
N LYS A 401 18.08 24.69 -11.26
CA LYS A 401 18.61 23.97 -12.40
C LYS A 401 19.15 22.64 -11.91
N PHE A 402 18.51 21.56 -12.34
CA PHE A 402 18.99 20.21 -12.14
C PHE A 402 19.95 19.78 -13.22
N ASN A 403 20.83 18.84 -12.87
CA ASN A 403 21.89 18.34 -13.73
C ASN A 403 22.66 19.47 -14.44
N PRO A 404 23.24 20.41 -13.67
CA PRO A 404 23.91 21.58 -14.24
C PRO A 404 25.07 21.23 -15.17
N MET A 405 25.70 20.06 -14.96
CA MET A 405 26.78 19.49 -15.78
C MET A 405 26.30 18.88 -17.10
N GLY A 406 25.01 18.61 -17.26
CA GLY A 406 24.46 17.95 -18.45
C GLY A 406 24.93 16.50 -18.59
N LEU A 407 25.08 15.78 -17.47
CA LEU A 407 25.37 14.35 -17.46
C LEU A 407 24.23 13.56 -18.13
N PRO A 408 24.49 12.39 -18.71
CA PRO A 408 23.44 11.46 -19.10
C PRO A 408 22.50 11.15 -17.91
N PRO A 409 21.18 10.95 -18.13
CA PRO A 409 20.23 10.74 -17.03
C PRO A 409 20.64 9.65 -16.03
N GLU A 410 21.06 8.48 -16.52
CA GLU A 410 21.53 7.38 -15.66
C GLU A 410 22.76 7.72 -14.83
N GLU A 411 23.70 8.48 -15.41
CA GLU A 411 24.90 8.94 -14.70
C GLU A 411 24.57 10.01 -13.67
N PHE A 412 23.62 10.89 -13.98
CA PHE A 412 23.12 11.92 -13.08
C PHE A 412 22.40 11.29 -11.89
N LYS A 413 21.44 10.39 -12.11
CA LYS A 413 20.73 9.66 -11.04
C LYS A 413 21.69 8.89 -10.15
N ALA A 414 22.65 8.18 -10.75
CA ALA A 414 23.68 7.48 -9.98
C ALA A 414 24.59 8.44 -9.17
N LEU A 415 24.81 9.67 -9.63
CA LEU A 415 25.53 10.70 -8.88
C LEU A 415 24.68 11.27 -7.74
N LYS A 416 23.42 11.65 -8.01
CA LYS A 416 22.47 12.16 -7.02
C LYS A 416 22.36 11.19 -5.85
N LYS A 417 22.15 9.91 -6.16
CA LYS A 417 22.17 8.82 -5.17
C LYS A 417 23.44 8.75 -4.31
N ARG A 418 24.62 8.91 -4.91
CA ARG A 418 25.88 8.93 -4.13
C ARG A 418 26.00 10.17 -3.25
N VAL A 419 25.43 11.29 -3.67
CA VAL A 419 25.38 12.54 -2.92
C VAL A 419 24.40 12.42 -1.74
N ALA A 420 23.22 11.83 -1.96
CA ALA A 420 22.24 11.49 -0.94
C ALA A 420 22.88 10.62 0.16
N GLN A 421 23.62 9.57 -0.24
CA GLN A 421 24.30 8.66 0.69
C GLN A 421 25.48 9.27 1.46
N ASP A 422 25.96 10.47 1.10
CA ASP A 422 26.98 11.20 1.86
C ASP A 422 26.35 12.12 2.91
N TYR A 423 25.64 11.52 3.87
CA TYR A 423 25.03 12.21 5.01
C TYR A 423 26.06 13.00 5.84
N SER A 424 27.33 12.56 5.82
CA SER A 424 28.41 13.22 6.55
C SER A 424 28.91 14.51 5.90
N GLY A 425 28.55 14.76 4.64
CA GLY A 425 29.09 15.85 3.82
C GLY A 425 30.61 15.78 3.61
N ARG A 426 31.26 14.64 3.88
CA ARG A 426 32.73 14.49 3.84
C ARG A 426 33.23 14.11 2.45
N ILE A 427 32.37 13.54 1.61
CA ILE A 427 32.71 13.12 0.25
C ILE A 427 32.42 14.26 -0.72
N TYR A 428 31.23 14.85 -0.62
CA TYR A 428 30.73 15.93 -1.45
C TYR A 428 30.43 17.15 -0.59
N ASN A 429 31.33 18.15 -0.65
CA ASN A 429 31.09 19.45 -0.05
C ASN A 429 29.97 20.21 -0.79
N LEU A 430 29.47 21.28 -0.18
CA LEU A 430 28.40 22.10 -0.75
C LEU A 430 28.66 22.49 -2.20
N LYS A 431 29.87 22.96 -2.52
CA LYS A 431 30.22 23.37 -3.89
C LYS A 431 30.09 22.23 -4.90
N ALA A 432 30.53 21.02 -4.53
CA ALA A 432 30.38 19.85 -5.39
C ALA A 432 28.90 19.51 -5.63
N ARG A 433 28.04 19.60 -4.60
CA ARG A 433 26.60 19.35 -4.73
C ARG A 433 25.94 20.38 -5.66
N GLN A 434 26.23 21.66 -5.45
CA GLN A 434 25.76 22.76 -6.30
C GLN A 434 26.19 22.60 -7.77
N ASP A 435 27.44 22.20 -8.00
CA ASP A 435 27.99 22.11 -9.35
C ASP A 435 27.57 20.86 -10.09
N SER A 436 27.17 19.80 -9.39
CA SER A 436 26.96 18.49 -10.00
C SER A 436 25.52 17.98 -9.92
N VAL A 437 24.83 18.22 -8.80
CA VAL A 437 23.40 17.92 -8.61
C VAL A 437 22.57 19.13 -9.03
N GLY A 438 22.91 20.31 -8.52
CA GLY A 438 22.09 21.50 -8.68
C GLY A 438 21.00 21.54 -7.61
N GLY A 439 19.74 21.58 -8.00
CA GLY A 439 18.63 21.49 -7.05
C GLY A 439 18.58 22.63 -6.04
N CYS A 440 17.95 22.39 -4.89
CA CYS A 440 17.90 23.36 -3.82
C CYS A 440 19.28 23.64 -3.20
N TRP A 441 20.29 22.77 -3.39
CA TRP A 441 21.67 23.04 -2.95
C TRP A 441 22.21 24.40 -3.41
N VAL A 442 21.72 24.95 -4.53
CA VAL A 442 22.15 26.27 -5.05
C VAL A 442 21.82 27.43 -4.11
N ASN A 443 20.85 27.26 -3.23
CA ASN A 443 20.43 28.25 -2.25
C ASN A 443 21.16 28.12 -0.91
N TYR A 444 21.78 26.97 -0.64
CA TYR A 444 22.46 26.71 0.63
C TYR A 444 23.70 27.60 0.79
N THR A 445 23.86 28.11 2.00
CA THR A 445 25.13 28.63 2.50
C THR A 445 25.95 27.52 3.17
N GLU A 446 27.26 27.74 3.34
CA GLU A 446 28.11 26.80 4.10
C GLU A 446 27.63 26.58 5.54
N GLU A 447 26.97 27.57 6.14
CA GLU A 447 26.37 27.44 7.47
C GLU A 447 25.15 26.52 7.45
N GLN A 448 24.22 26.73 6.50
CA GLN A 448 23.06 25.86 6.32
C GLN A 448 23.47 24.43 5.96
N PHE A 449 24.47 24.25 5.08
CA PHE A 449 25.01 22.93 4.75
C PHE A 449 25.59 22.22 5.97
N ARG A 450 26.30 22.95 6.84
CA ARG A 450 26.79 22.37 8.10
C ARG A 450 25.66 22.01 9.07
N ILE A 451 24.58 22.79 9.10
CA ILE A 451 23.39 22.46 9.89
C ILE A 451 22.77 21.16 9.36
N TRP A 452 22.53 21.08 8.04
CA TRP A 452 22.03 19.88 7.36
C TRP A 452 22.85 18.64 7.73
N VAL A 453 24.18 18.69 7.59
CA VAL A 453 25.06 17.56 7.94
C VAL A 453 24.91 17.15 9.41
N ASN A 454 24.78 18.11 10.33
CA ASN A 454 24.61 17.82 11.75
C ASN A 454 23.22 17.26 12.08
N GLU A 455 22.16 17.70 11.38
CA GLU A 455 20.82 17.16 11.54
C GLU A 455 20.81 15.67 11.20
N TRP A 456 21.44 15.28 10.09
CA TRP A 456 21.60 13.89 9.67
C TRP A 456 22.42 13.01 10.62
N GLU A 457 23.44 13.55 11.30
CA GLU A 457 24.21 12.78 12.29
C GLU A 457 23.38 12.37 13.54
N ASN A 458 22.18 12.95 13.73
CA ASN A 458 21.29 12.67 14.86
C ASN A 458 20.15 11.69 14.54
N PHE A 459 19.99 11.28 13.28
CA PHE A 459 19.07 10.22 12.83
C PHE A 459 19.81 8.89 12.69
#